data_AF-A0A6C0IYI9-F1
#
_entry.id   AF-A0A6C0IYI9-F1
#
_cell.length_a   1.000
_cell.length_b   1.000
_cell.length_c   1.000
_cell.angle_alpha   90.00
_cell.angle_beta   90.00
_cell.angle_gamma   90.00
#
_symmetry.space_group_name_H-M   'P 1'
#
loop_
_entity.id
_entity.type
_entity.pdbx_description
1 polymer ?
#
loop_
_entity_poly.entity_id
_entity_poly.type
_entity_poly.pdbx_seq_one_letter_code
_entity_poly.pdbx_strand_id
1 'polypeptide(L)'
;MTSTLKNTRIALTFGDAGENHTGMEMVGKLGKEGSGFTKKDLLNIKSHLDKLGYNSHFHSFTLKSVFLGGILIVRNFLGMAEQENLFQEQIKLEWDQKYWDTRRKKVLNKHARANILFLEGVEQNPDYENKKGTIIDSNKLNYFCKFKTHLIDILTMGLKNDKAKNIICEGNKYFNLNKCGIGYHGDTERRKSHLFKFRR
;
A
#
# COMPACT_ATOMS: atom_id res chain seq x y z
N MET A 1 -1.65 21.37 16.09
CA MET A 1 -0.86 20.38 15.32
C MET A 1 0.53 20.93 15.07
N THR A 2 1.58 20.17 15.37
CA THR A 2 2.97 20.57 15.14
C THR A 2 3.28 20.72 13.64
N SER A 3 4.23 21.60 13.28
CA SER A 3 4.62 21.89 11.89
C SER A 3 5.10 20.66 11.11
N THR A 4 5.66 19.65 11.80
CA THR A 4 6.10 18.36 11.25
C THR A 4 4.96 17.50 10.69
N LEU A 5 3.75 17.58 11.25
CA LEU A 5 2.59 16.84 10.75
C LEU A 5 2.07 17.39 9.42
N LYS A 6 2.23 18.70 9.17
CA LYS A 6 1.81 19.34 7.91
C LYS A 6 2.66 18.91 6.71
N ASN A 7 3.86 18.39 6.95
CA ASN A 7 4.80 18.00 5.88
C ASN A 7 5.04 16.48 5.83
N THR A 8 4.09 15.69 6.34
CA THR A 8 4.15 14.23 6.33
C THR A 8 3.06 13.65 5.45
N ARG A 9 3.39 12.62 4.66
CA ARG A 9 2.44 11.83 3.88
C ARG A 9 2.68 10.35 4.11
N ILE A 10 1.59 9.59 4.17
CA ILE A 10 1.64 8.12 4.23
C ILE A 10 0.93 7.54 3.01
N ALA A 11 1.59 6.60 2.34
CA ALA A 11 1.01 5.77 1.30
C ALA A 11 0.95 4.33 1.80
N LEU A 12 -0.20 3.70 1.63
CA LEU A 12 -0.44 2.30 1.98
C LEU A 12 -0.68 1.52 0.68
N THR A 13 0.20 0.57 0.39
CA THR A 13 0.13 -0.25 -0.82
C THR A 13 -0.29 -1.65 -0.44
N PHE A 14 -1.47 -2.09 -0.86
CA PHE A 14 -1.94 -3.44 -0.62
C PHE A 14 -1.61 -4.35 -1.79
N GLY A 15 -1.04 -5.52 -1.50
CA GLY A 15 -0.63 -6.47 -2.52
C GLY A 15 -0.54 -7.90 -2.01
N ASP A 16 -0.25 -8.83 -2.90
CA ASP A 16 -0.06 -10.25 -2.59
C ASP A 16 1.26 -10.55 -1.87
N ALA A 17 2.27 -9.71 -2.11
CA ALA A 17 3.55 -9.73 -1.42
C ALA A 17 4.19 -8.33 -1.32
N GLY A 18 5.26 -8.22 -0.54
CA GLY A 18 6.01 -6.98 -0.37
C GLY A 18 7.25 -7.16 0.48
N GLU A 19 8.15 -6.19 0.38
CA GLU A 19 9.45 -6.17 1.06
C GLU A 19 9.72 -4.76 1.61
N ASN A 20 10.49 -4.64 2.69
CA ASN A 20 10.77 -3.32 3.28
C ASN A 20 11.69 -2.45 2.41
N HIS A 21 12.50 -3.09 1.58
CA HIS A 21 13.38 -2.45 0.61
C HIS A 21 13.81 -3.49 -0.41
N THR A 22 14.14 -3.07 -1.63
CA THR A 22 14.58 -3.98 -2.69
C THR A 22 15.74 -4.88 -2.24
N GLY A 23 15.52 -6.19 -2.28
CA GLY A 23 16.48 -7.21 -1.88
C GLY A 23 16.49 -7.52 -0.39
N MET A 24 15.47 -7.06 0.34
CA MET A 24 15.17 -7.48 1.71
C MET A 24 14.21 -8.69 1.71
N GLU A 25 13.85 -9.17 2.89
CA GLU A 25 12.89 -10.26 3.07
C GLU A 25 11.56 -9.94 2.35
N MET A 26 11.14 -10.88 1.51
CA MET A 26 9.82 -10.84 0.86
C MET A 26 8.81 -11.55 1.76
N VAL A 27 7.73 -10.85 2.08
CA VAL A 27 6.64 -11.34 2.91
C VAL A 27 5.38 -11.49 2.05
N GLY A 28 4.48 -12.40 2.44
CA GLY A 28 3.27 -12.71 1.69
C GLY A 28 3.48 -13.83 0.67
N LYS A 29 2.51 -14.01 -0.22
CA LYS A 29 2.52 -15.10 -1.21
C LYS A 29 2.18 -14.54 -2.57
N LEU A 30 3.18 -14.47 -3.43
CA LEU A 30 3.02 -14.04 -4.81
C LEU A 30 1.93 -14.88 -5.51
N GLY A 31 1.00 -14.18 -6.14
CA GLY A 31 0.00 -14.77 -7.00
C GLY A 31 0.63 -15.39 -8.23
N LYS A 32 -0.11 -16.30 -8.87
CA LYS A 32 0.30 -16.85 -10.17
C LYS A 32 0.36 -15.73 -11.21
N GLU A 33 1.19 -15.89 -12.22
CA GLU A 33 1.17 -15.00 -13.37
C GLU A 33 -0.24 -14.92 -13.99
N GLY A 34 -0.67 -13.70 -14.36
CA GLY A 34 -2.02 -13.43 -14.84
C GLY A 34 -3.12 -13.40 -13.76
N SER A 35 -2.81 -13.67 -12.49
CA SER A 35 -3.82 -13.62 -11.40
C SER A 35 -4.19 -12.21 -10.92
N GLY A 36 -3.55 -11.18 -11.49
CA GLY A 36 -3.80 -9.77 -11.22
C GLY A 36 -5.22 -9.28 -11.55
N PHE A 37 -5.51 -8.02 -11.25
CA PHE A 37 -6.79 -7.42 -11.64
C PHE A 37 -6.85 -7.19 -13.13
N THR A 38 -7.94 -7.62 -13.74
CA THR A 38 -8.25 -7.40 -15.15
C THR A 38 -8.99 -6.09 -15.35
N LYS A 39 -9.11 -5.62 -16.60
CA LYS A 39 -10.01 -4.50 -16.94
C LYS A 39 -11.43 -4.75 -16.44
N LYS A 40 -11.94 -5.97 -16.62
CA LYS A 40 -13.28 -6.37 -16.18
C LYS A 40 -13.42 -6.26 -14.65
N ASP A 41 -12.40 -6.69 -13.91
CA ASP A 41 -12.37 -6.57 -12.46
C ASP A 41 -12.48 -5.09 -12.02
N LEU A 42 -11.67 -4.21 -12.60
CA LEU A 42 -11.69 -2.78 -12.28
C LEU A 42 -13.03 -2.13 -12.62
N LEU A 43 -13.65 -2.50 -13.75
CA LEU A 43 -14.98 -1.98 -14.13
C LEU A 43 -16.09 -2.51 -13.20
N ASN A 44 -16.01 -3.76 -12.75
CA ASN A 44 -16.97 -4.30 -11.79
C ASN A 44 -16.85 -3.62 -10.42
N ILE A 45 -15.62 -3.42 -9.93
CA ILE A 45 -15.36 -2.66 -8.70
C ILE A 45 -15.89 -1.23 -8.83
N LYS A 46 -15.60 -0.56 -9.95
CA LYS A 46 -16.13 0.78 -10.24
C LYS A 46 -17.66 0.82 -10.17
N SER A 47 -18.33 -0.12 -10.84
CA SER A 47 -19.81 -0.18 -10.83
C SER A 47 -20.37 -0.37 -9.43
N HIS A 48 -19.70 -1.15 -8.58
CA HIS A 48 -20.10 -1.32 -7.19
C HIS A 48 -19.87 -0.04 -6.37
N LEU A 49 -18.71 0.60 -6.50
CA LEU A 49 -18.38 1.87 -5.87
C LEU A 49 -19.39 2.98 -6.23
N ASP A 50 -19.75 3.08 -7.51
CA ASP A 50 -20.71 4.09 -7.99
C ASP A 50 -22.09 3.90 -7.35
N LYS A 51 -22.54 2.65 -7.14
CA LYS A 51 -23.80 2.34 -6.45
C LYS A 51 -23.77 2.73 -4.97
N LEU A 52 -22.59 2.69 -4.36
CA LEU A 52 -22.37 3.13 -2.98
C LEU A 52 -22.15 4.65 -2.86
N GLY A 53 -22.15 5.39 -3.98
CA GLY A 53 -21.97 6.84 -4.01
C GLY A 53 -20.52 7.32 -3.93
N TYR A 54 -19.53 6.44 -4.13
CA TYR A 54 -18.13 6.85 -4.16
C TYR A 54 -17.77 7.63 -5.43
N ASN A 55 -16.91 8.62 -5.28
CA ASN A 55 -16.34 9.36 -6.40
C ASN A 55 -15.22 8.53 -7.07
N SER A 56 -15.57 7.74 -8.09
CA SER A 56 -14.66 6.81 -8.75
C SER A 56 -14.49 7.07 -10.26
N HIS A 57 -13.25 6.99 -10.74
CA HIS A 57 -12.88 7.22 -12.15
C HIS A 57 -11.97 6.10 -12.67
N PHE A 58 -12.32 5.51 -13.81
CA PHE A 58 -11.47 4.55 -14.49
C PHE A 58 -10.76 5.22 -15.68
N HIS A 59 -9.45 5.08 -15.74
CA HIS A 59 -8.62 5.54 -16.85
C HIS A 59 -8.02 4.32 -17.58
N SER A 60 -8.29 4.22 -18.87
CA SER A 60 -7.75 3.18 -19.74
C SER A 60 -6.52 3.69 -20.48
N PHE A 61 -5.47 2.87 -20.53
CA PHE A 61 -4.29 3.09 -21.35
C PHE A 61 -4.36 2.15 -22.54
N THR A 62 -4.69 2.68 -23.70
CA THR A 62 -4.85 1.94 -24.95
C THR A 62 -3.85 2.48 -25.95
N LEU A 63 -3.12 1.60 -26.64
CA LEU A 63 -2.21 1.96 -27.72
C LEU A 63 -2.60 1.16 -28.96
N LYS A 64 -2.83 1.85 -30.09
CA LYS A 64 -3.24 1.21 -31.36
C LYS A 64 -4.42 0.23 -31.18
N SER A 65 -5.44 0.65 -30.40
CA SER A 65 -6.62 -0.16 -30.05
C SER A 65 -6.36 -1.40 -29.19
N VAL A 66 -5.13 -1.61 -28.72
CA VAL A 66 -4.78 -2.68 -27.76
C VAL A 66 -4.81 -2.12 -26.34
N PHE A 67 -5.57 -2.76 -25.46
CA PHE A 67 -5.58 -2.41 -24.04
C PHE A 67 -4.25 -2.80 -23.39
N LEU A 68 -3.52 -1.80 -22.89
CA LEU A 68 -2.24 -2.00 -22.21
C LEU A 68 -2.38 -2.06 -20.69
N GLY A 69 -3.38 -1.37 -20.13
CA GLY A 69 -3.61 -1.34 -18.70
C GLY A 69 -4.67 -0.31 -18.31
N GLY A 70 -5.01 -0.25 -17.03
CA GLY A 70 -5.96 0.72 -16.53
C GLY A 70 -5.75 1.02 -15.06
N ILE A 71 -6.20 2.19 -14.64
CA ILE A 71 -6.17 2.64 -13.25
C ILE A 71 -7.60 3.01 -12.84
N LEU A 72 -8.03 2.48 -11.70
CA LEU A 72 -9.23 2.92 -11.00
C LEU A 72 -8.83 3.86 -9.86
N ILE A 73 -9.30 5.09 -9.92
CA ILE A 73 -9.07 6.12 -8.90
C ILE A 73 -10.36 6.28 -8.10
N VAL A 74 -10.27 6.15 -6.78
CA VAL A 74 -11.36 6.47 -5.86
C VAL A 74 -10.92 7.62 -4.97
N ARG A 75 -11.65 8.74 -5.03
CA ARG A 75 -11.33 9.94 -4.26
C ARG A 75 -12.09 9.93 -2.94
N ASN A 76 -11.43 10.41 -1.89
CA ASN A 76 -12.02 10.54 -0.55
C ASN A 76 -12.69 9.24 -0.08
N PHE A 77 -11.97 8.12 -0.25
CA PHE A 77 -12.48 6.79 0.10
C PHE A 77 -12.86 6.66 1.58
N LEU A 78 -12.17 7.38 2.46
CA LEU A 78 -12.55 7.53 3.86
C LEU A 78 -13.11 8.94 4.10
N GLY A 79 -14.04 9.05 5.05
CA GLY A 79 -14.45 10.36 5.58
C GLY A 79 -13.28 11.04 6.30
N MET A 80 -13.35 12.38 6.44
CA MET A 80 -12.24 13.15 7.02
C MET A 80 -11.85 12.70 8.43
N ALA A 81 -12.83 12.33 9.28
CA ALA A 81 -12.57 11.88 10.64
C ALA A 81 -11.87 10.51 10.67
N GLU A 82 -12.31 9.56 9.84
CA GLU A 82 -11.70 8.24 9.72
C GLU A 82 -10.29 8.32 9.16
N GLN A 83 -10.11 9.15 8.12
CA GLN A 83 -8.80 9.46 7.55
C GLN A 83 -7.86 10.03 8.62
N GLU A 84 -8.33 10.94 9.47
CA GLU A 84 -7.50 11.50 10.53
C GLU A 84 -7.14 10.47 11.59
N ASN A 85 -8.11 9.67 12.04
CA ASN A 85 -7.86 8.63 13.03
C ASN A 85 -6.85 7.60 12.52
N LEU A 86 -7.00 7.15 11.27
CA LEU A 86 -6.04 6.27 10.64
C LEU A 86 -4.67 6.95 10.56
N PHE A 87 -4.58 8.19 10.08
CA PHE A 87 -3.32 8.91 10.00
C PHE A 87 -2.63 9.04 11.37
N GLN A 88 -3.38 9.41 12.42
CA GLN A 88 -2.88 9.55 13.79
C GLN A 88 -2.39 8.22 14.38
N GLU A 89 -3.03 7.10 14.04
CA GLU A 89 -2.54 5.77 14.39
C GLU A 89 -1.20 5.47 13.70
N GLN A 90 -1.11 5.74 12.38
CA GLN A 90 0.09 5.43 11.59
C GLN A 90 1.32 6.27 11.94
N ILE A 91 1.15 7.54 12.32
CA ILE A 91 2.29 8.41 12.66
C ILE A 91 2.97 8.02 13.98
N LYS A 92 2.26 7.32 14.88
CA LYS A 92 2.75 6.90 16.20
C LYS A 92 3.61 5.64 16.13
N LEU A 93 3.52 4.91 15.03
CA LEU A 93 4.35 3.73 14.79
C LEU A 93 5.82 4.16 14.63
N GLU A 94 6.72 3.24 14.95
CA GLU A 94 8.13 3.36 14.59
C GLU A 94 8.32 2.86 13.16
N TRP A 95 9.02 3.67 12.34
CA TRP A 95 9.18 3.39 10.91
C TRP A 95 10.64 3.11 10.57
N ASP A 96 10.90 2.11 9.71
CA ASP A 96 12.26 1.77 9.31
C ASP A 96 12.89 2.91 8.52
N GLN A 97 13.94 3.49 9.09
CA GLN A 97 14.78 4.50 8.43
C GLN A 97 16.13 3.92 7.99
N LYS A 98 16.29 2.59 8.03
CA LYS A 98 17.48 1.89 7.59
C LYS A 98 17.14 0.72 6.66
N TYR A 99 18.12 0.24 5.91
CA TYR A 99 18.02 -0.96 5.09
C TYR A 99 19.39 -1.57 4.84
N TRP A 100 19.39 -2.84 4.45
CA TRP A 100 20.55 -3.50 3.88
C TRP A 100 20.76 -3.11 2.41
N ASP A 101 21.87 -2.45 2.09
CA ASP A 101 22.25 -2.19 0.71
C ASP A 101 22.96 -3.45 0.15
N THR A 102 22.27 -4.21 -0.71
CA THR A 102 22.80 -5.46 -1.30
C THR A 102 24.05 -5.24 -2.16
N ARG A 103 24.20 -4.06 -2.77
CA ARG A 103 25.35 -3.70 -3.61
C ARG A 103 26.56 -3.34 -2.74
N ARG A 104 26.35 -2.58 -1.67
CA ARG A 104 27.41 -2.10 -0.78
C ARG A 104 27.69 -3.03 0.41
N LYS A 105 26.86 -4.04 0.63
CA LYS A 105 26.95 -5.05 1.70
C LYS A 105 27.07 -4.43 3.10
N LYS A 106 26.22 -3.45 3.39
CA LYS A 106 26.12 -2.82 4.71
C LYS A 106 24.77 -2.17 4.94
N VAL A 107 24.44 -1.91 6.20
CA VAL A 107 23.26 -1.14 6.57
C VAL A 107 23.46 0.35 6.26
N LEU A 108 22.46 0.95 5.61
CA LEU A 108 22.42 2.37 5.26
C LEU A 108 21.14 3.04 5.74
N ASN A 109 21.16 4.37 5.82
CA ASN A 109 19.98 5.17 6.13
C ASN A 109 19.10 5.40 4.90
N LYS A 110 17.78 5.39 5.09
CA LYS A 110 16.80 5.80 4.08
C LYS A 110 16.57 7.29 4.17
N HIS A 111 17.00 8.02 3.14
CA HIS A 111 16.74 9.45 3.03
C HIS A 111 15.44 9.79 2.31
N ALA A 112 14.98 8.88 1.43
CA ALA A 112 13.87 9.14 0.52
C ALA A 112 12.49 8.88 1.14
N ARG A 113 12.38 7.93 2.07
CA ARG A 113 11.16 7.55 2.80
C ARG A 113 11.50 6.57 3.91
N ALA A 114 10.66 6.50 4.93
CA ALA A 114 10.64 5.36 5.85
C ALA A 114 9.55 4.38 5.42
N ASN A 115 9.64 3.11 5.81
CA ASN A 115 8.64 2.12 5.45
C ASN A 115 8.44 1.09 6.58
N ILE A 116 7.33 0.37 6.54
CA ILE A 116 7.04 -0.83 7.36
C ILE A 116 6.10 -1.75 6.58
N LEU A 117 6.00 -3.01 6.97
CA LEU A 117 4.97 -3.92 6.47
C LEU A 117 3.88 -4.13 7.52
N PHE A 118 2.64 -4.35 7.08
CA PHE A 118 1.53 -4.80 7.92
C PHE A 118 1.06 -6.16 7.48
N LEU A 119 1.02 -7.11 8.41
CA LEU A 119 0.56 -8.47 8.20
C LEU A 119 -0.26 -8.95 9.40
N GLU A 120 -1.37 -9.64 9.16
CA GLU A 120 -2.24 -10.12 10.23
C GLU A 120 -1.55 -11.23 11.02
N GLY A 121 -1.50 -11.09 12.35
CA GLY A 121 -0.97 -12.09 13.27
C GLY A 121 0.54 -12.23 13.27
N VAL A 122 1.28 -11.32 12.61
CA VAL A 122 2.74 -11.36 12.53
C VAL A 122 3.32 -10.05 13.04
N GLU A 123 4.24 -10.16 13.99
CA GLU A 123 5.03 -9.04 14.52
C GLU A 123 6.52 -9.37 14.33
N GLN A 124 7.29 -8.42 13.80
CA GLN A 124 8.72 -8.57 13.58
C GLN A 124 9.44 -7.25 13.84
N ASN A 125 10.44 -7.30 14.72
CA ASN A 125 11.41 -6.21 14.86
C ASN A 125 12.43 -6.28 13.71
N PRO A 126 13.00 -5.13 13.29
CA PRO A 126 13.93 -5.11 12.17
C PRO A 126 15.27 -5.76 12.54
N ASP A 127 15.81 -6.54 11.62
CA ASP A 127 17.17 -7.07 11.65
C ASP A 127 17.79 -6.83 10.27
N TYR A 128 18.27 -5.61 10.09
CA TYR A 128 18.73 -5.13 8.79
C TYR A 128 19.92 -5.93 8.28
N GLU A 129 20.83 -6.39 9.14
CA GLU A 129 21.99 -7.21 8.74
C GLU A 129 21.53 -8.53 8.10
N ASN A 130 20.47 -9.13 8.63
CA ASN A 130 19.82 -10.31 8.06
C ASN A 130 18.69 -9.98 7.10
N LYS A 131 18.66 -8.75 6.57
CA LYS A 131 17.71 -8.29 5.54
C LYS A 131 16.24 -8.31 5.97
N LYS A 132 15.95 -8.28 7.27
CA LYS A 132 14.59 -8.23 7.82
C LYS A 132 14.22 -6.81 8.22
N GLY A 133 13.05 -6.35 7.80
CA GLY A 133 12.49 -5.08 8.25
C GLY A 133 11.37 -5.29 9.26
N THR A 134 10.79 -4.19 9.72
CA THR A 134 9.67 -4.21 10.67
C THR A 134 8.40 -4.72 9.99
N ILE A 135 7.72 -5.66 10.66
CA ILE A 135 6.36 -6.11 10.35
C ILE A 135 5.49 -5.80 11.56
N ILE A 136 4.42 -5.02 11.36
CA ILE A 136 3.43 -4.71 12.39
C ILE A 136 2.24 -5.65 12.26
N ASP A 137 1.83 -6.25 13.39
CA ASP A 137 0.60 -7.04 13.43
C ASP A 137 -0.61 -6.12 13.24
N SER A 138 -1.24 -6.19 12.07
CA SER A 138 -2.37 -5.32 11.76
C SER A 138 -3.59 -5.53 12.67
N ASN A 139 -3.69 -6.66 13.37
CA ASN A 139 -4.77 -6.92 14.31
C ASN A 139 -4.69 -6.01 15.55
N LYS A 140 -3.51 -5.45 15.85
CA LYS A 140 -3.29 -4.53 16.97
C LYS A 140 -3.66 -3.08 16.65
N LEU A 141 -3.94 -2.78 15.38
CA LEU A 141 -4.22 -1.42 14.88
C LEU A 141 -5.71 -1.27 14.59
N ASN A 142 -6.45 -0.60 15.47
CA ASN A 142 -7.90 -0.49 15.41
C ASN A 142 -8.38 0.20 14.11
N TYR A 143 -7.80 1.34 13.76
CA TYR A 143 -8.27 2.12 12.61
C TYR A 143 -7.78 1.52 11.29
N PHE A 144 -6.55 1.00 11.25
CA PHE A 144 -6.01 0.27 10.11
C PHE A 144 -6.82 -1.00 9.84
N CYS A 145 -7.11 -1.80 10.86
CA CYS A 145 -7.90 -3.02 10.71
C CYS A 145 -9.29 -2.70 10.14
N LYS A 146 -9.99 -1.71 10.70
CA LYS A 146 -11.29 -1.25 10.17
C LYS A 146 -11.20 -0.81 8.71
N PHE A 147 -10.19 0.00 8.36
CA PHE A 147 -9.96 0.44 6.99
C PHE A 147 -9.68 -0.73 6.05
N LYS A 148 -8.80 -1.65 6.43
CA LYS A 148 -8.44 -2.83 5.64
C LYS A 148 -9.65 -3.72 5.40
N THR A 149 -10.45 -3.99 6.42
CA THR A 149 -11.68 -4.78 6.30
C THR A 149 -12.66 -4.12 5.34
N HIS A 150 -12.96 -2.82 5.53
CA HIS A 150 -13.85 -2.08 4.64
C HIS A 150 -13.37 -2.08 3.19
N LEU A 151 -12.06 -1.91 2.97
CA LEU A 151 -11.44 -2.01 1.64
C LEU A 151 -11.63 -3.39 1.02
N ILE A 152 -11.31 -4.46 1.77
CA ILE A 152 -11.42 -5.84 1.28
C ILE A 152 -12.88 -6.18 0.97
N ASP A 153 -13.83 -5.72 1.77
CA ASP A 153 -15.27 -5.94 1.55
C ASP A 153 -15.73 -5.29 0.25
N ILE A 154 -15.42 -4.01 0.03
CA ILE A 154 -15.74 -3.30 -1.22
C ILE A 154 -15.14 -4.02 -2.44
N LEU A 155 -13.87 -4.42 -2.35
CA LEU A 155 -13.21 -5.12 -3.44
C LEU A 155 -13.87 -6.48 -3.70
N THR A 156 -14.12 -7.27 -2.66
CA THR A 156 -14.72 -8.61 -2.76
C THR A 156 -16.13 -8.54 -3.35
N MET A 157 -16.96 -7.60 -2.89
CA MET A 157 -18.31 -7.38 -3.41
C MET A 157 -18.28 -6.91 -4.87
N GLY A 158 -17.37 -6.01 -5.24
CA GLY A 158 -17.18 -5.56 -6.61
C GLY A 158 -16.70 -6.68 -7.53
N LEU A 159 -15.76 -7.50 -7.08
CA LEU A 159 -15.17 -8.60 -7.84
C LEU A 159 -16.09 -9.83 -7.94
N LYS A 160 -16.97 -10.01 -6.96
CA LYS A 160 -17.77 -11.22 -6.74
C LYS A 160 -16.91 -12.49 -6.62
N ASN A 161 -15.72 -12.34 -6.03
CA ASN A 161 -14.77 -13.41 -5.78
C ASN A 161 -13.74 -12.98 -4.72
N ASP A 162 -12.88 -13.93 -4.34
CA ASP A 162 -11.91 -13.79 -3.25
C ASP A 162 -10.55 -13.24 -3.69
N LYS A 163 -10.43 -12.64 -4.89
CA LYS A 163 -9.14 -12.19 -5.44
C LYS A 163 -8.46 -11.13 -4.56
N ALA A 164 -9.22 -10.39 -3.75
CA ALA A 164 -8.74 -9.36 -2.83
C ALA A 164 -8.42 -9.88 -1.40
N LYS A 165 -8.62 -11.18 -1.11
CA LYS A 165 -8.23 -11.77 0.18
C LYS A 165 -6.72 -12.00 0.27
N ASN A 166 -6.22 -12.17 1.49
CA ASN A 166 -4.81 -12.45 1.80
C ASN A 166 -3.81 -11.40 1.26
N ILE A 167 -4.24 -10.14 1.20
CA ILE A 167 -3.37 -9.02 0.86
C ILE A 167 -2.62 -8.52 2.09
N ILE A 168 -1.33 -8.30 1.91
CA ILE A 168 -0.49 -7.59 2.87
C ILE A 168 -0.49 -6.10 2.54
N CYS A 169 0.05 -5.27 3.43
CA CYS A 169 0.19 -3.83 3.17
C CYS A 169 1.63 -3.37 3.38
N GLU A 170 2.19 -2.67 2.39
CA GLU A 170 3.41 -1.89 2.54
C GLU A 170 3.07 -0.45 2.88
N GLY A 171 3.47 -0.01 4.06
CA GLY A 171 3.44 1.39 4.44
C GLY A 171 4.68 2.11 3.92
N ASN A 172 4.49 3.30 3.37
CA ASN A 172 5.56 4.26 3.06
C ASN A 172 5.27 5.63 3.67
N LYS A 173 6.16 6.11 4.55
CA LYS A 173 6.10 7.41 5.22
C LYS A 173 7.11 8.37 4.61
N TYR A 174 6.59 9.43 4.02
CA TYR A 174 7.33 10.56 3.47
C TYR A 174 7.29 11.68 4.51
N PHE A 175 8.36 11.81 5.31
CA PHE A 175 8.44 12.71 6.47
C PHE A 175 8.87 14.14 6.12
N ASN A 176 9.24 14.40 4.87
CA ASN A 176 9.50 15.74 4.36
C ASN A 176 9.15 15.80 2.87
N LEU A 177 8.02 16.41 2.48
CA LEU A 177 7.54 16.40 1.10
C LEU A 177 8.45 17.14 0.09
N ASN A 178 9.39 17.95 0.58
CA ASN A 178 10.35 18.66 -0.28
C ASN A 178 11.61 17.84 -0.56
N LYS A 179 11.86 16.79 0.22
CA LYS A 179 13.09 15.95 0.13
C LYS A 179 12.78 14.49 -0.15
N CYS A 180 11.67 14.00 0.39
CA CYS A 180 11.22 12.63 0.23
C CYS A 180 10.53 12.45 -1.11
N GLY A 181 10.75 11.30 -1.72
CA GLY A 181 10.19 10.96 -3.03
C GLY A 181 10.57 9.55 -3.43
N ILE A 182 10.00 9.10 -4.54
CA ILE A 182 10.37 7.85 -5.17
C ILE A 182 10.52 8.11 -6.67
N GLY A 183 11.64 7.69 -7.25
CA GLY A 183 11.88 7.82 -8.69
C GLY A 183 10.89 6.97 -9.49
N TYR A 184 10.88 7.12 -10.82
CA TYR A 184 10.09 6.26 -11.69
C TYR A 184 10.55 4.80 -11.57
N HIS A 185 9.63 3.93 -11.20
CA HIS A 185 9.81 2.48 -11.12
C HIS A 185 8.46 1.79 -11.38
N GLY A 186 8.49 0.54 -11.82
CA GLY A 186 7.33 -0.33 -11.83
C GLY A 186 7.35 -1.26 -10.63
N ASP A 187 6.17 -1.61 -10.09
CA ASP A 187 6.01 -2.67 -9.09
C ASP A 187 6.08 -4.05 -9.77
N THR A 188 7.22 -4.39 -10.37
CA THR A 188 7.40 -5.67 -11.09
C THR A 188 7.41 -6.87 -10.15
N GLU A 189 7.64 -6.65 -8.86
CA GLU A 189 7.68 -7.66 -7.81
C GLU A 189 6.29 -8.16 -7.40
N ARG A 190 5.20 -7.46 -7.76
CA ARG A 190 3.83 -7.83 -7.39
C ARG A 190 3.03 -8.31 -8.58
N ARG A 191 2.08 -9.22 -8.34
CA ARG A 191 1.09 -9.61 -9.36
C ARG A 191 -0.28 -8.97 -9.11
N LYS A 192 -0.54 -8.46 -7.90
CA LYS A 192 -1.71 -7.67 -7.53
C LYS A 192 -1.28 -6.45 -6.70
N SER A 193 -1.72 -5.26 -7.08
CA SER A 193 -1.45 -4.05 -6.29
C SER A 193 -2.66 -3.11 -6.25
N HIS A 194 -2.87 -2.50 -5.08
CA HIS A 194 -3.72 -1.34 -4.87
C HIS A 194 -2.93 -0.29 -4.10
N LEU A 195 -2.95 0.95 -4.59
CA LEU A 195 -2.26 2.04 -3.92
C LEU A 195 -3.27 3.02 -3.32
N PHE A 196 -3.29 3.10 -1.99
CA PHE A 196 -4.01 4.13 -1.27
C PHE A 196 -3.04 5.20 -0.82
N LYS A 197 -3.36 6.45 -1.15
CA LYS A 197 -2.56 7.62 -0.81
C LYS A 197 -3.39 8.53 0.07
N PHE A 198 -3.06 8.60 1.36
CA PHE A 198 -3.64 9.61 2.23
C PHE A 198 -2.94 10.93 1.96
N ARG A 199 -3.71 11.93 1.56
CA ARG A 199 -3.26 13.31 1.49
C ARG A 199 -4.28 14.12 2.27
N ARG A 200 -3.80 14.87 3.27
CA ARG A 200 -4.54 16.01 3.79
C ARG A 200 -4.45 17.15 2.78
#